data_AF-A0A8T2SJM5-F1
#
_entry.id   AF-A0A8T2SJM5-F1
#
_cell.length_a   1.000
_cell.length_b   1.000
_cell.length_c   1.000
_cell.angle_alpha   90.00
_cell.angle_beta   90.00
_cell.angle_gamma   90.00
#
_symmetry.space_group_name_H-M   'P 1'
#
loop_
_entity.id
_entity.type
_entity.pdbx_description
1 polymer ?
#
loop_
_entity_poly.entity_id
_entity_poly.type
_entity_poly.pdbx_seq_one_letter_code
_entity_poly.pdbx_strand_id
1 'polypeptide(L)'
;MNIAPGTPLEDPGRSAIGVAAGDLDGDGEEEIYVLNTDTFLGHKELTDRLFSKSDGSWVDLFSLPMNMDEANMCAGRSVCCVDRTGSGRYGFFVANYGGMMKVTCASYTLCLFLAFLQTCCV
;
A
#
# COMPACT_ATOMS: atom_id res chain seq x y z
N MET A 1 12.76 -10.63 16.58
CA MET A 1 12.29 -9.58 17.50
C MET A 1 10.96 -9.08 16.98
N ASN A 2 9.94 -8.91 17.82
CA ASN A 2 8.70 -8.28 17.38
C ASN A 2 8.91 -6.76 17.34
N ILE A 3 8.74 -6.16 16.16
CA ILE A 3 8.97 -4.72 15.94
C ILE A 3 7.69 -3.89 16.10
N ALA A 4 6.53 -4.53 16.27
CA ALA A 4 5.25 -3.83 16.36
C ALA A 4 4.97 -3.13 17.71
N PRO A 5 5.22 -3.76 18.88
CA PRO A 5 4.79 -3.21 20.17
C PRO A 5 5.28 -1.79 20.43
N GLY A 6 4.36 -0.89 20.77
CA GLY A 6 4.69 0.51 21.06
C GLY A 6 5.05 1.35 19.83
N THR A 7 4.79 0.83 18.62
CA THR A 7 4.94 1.56 17.35
C THR A 7 3.59 1.66 16.63
N PRO A 8 3.46 2.55 15.64
CA PRO A 8 2.26 2.60 14.80
C PRO A 8 1.93 1.29 14.05
N LEU A 9 2.88 0.36 13.91
CA LEU A 9 2.67 -0.94 13.25
C LEU A 9 1.72 -1.87 14.02
N GLU A 10 1.52 -1.65 15.32
CA GLU A 10 0.61 -2.47 16.14
C GLU A 10 -0.86 -2.32 15.71
N ASP A 11 -1.23 -1.14 15.18
CA ASP A 11 -2.55 -0.69 14.69
C ASP A 11 -3.76 -1.61 15.00
N PRO A 12 -4.15 -1.78 16.28
CA PRO A 12 -5.21 -2.71 16.68
C PRO A 12 -6.61 -2.27 16.23
N GLY A 13 -6.73 -1.04 15.72
CA GLY A 13 -7.98 -0.46 15.21
C GLY A 13 -8.28 -0.82 13.75
N ARG A 14 -7.39 -1.56 13.08
CA ARG A 14 -7.58 -1.95 11.67
C ARG A 14 -7.51 -3.47 11.48
N SER A 15 -8.15 -3.91 10.40
CA SER A 15 -8.24 -5.31 10.02
C SER A 15 -7.26 -5.61 8.89
N ALA A 16 -5.99 -5.79 9.26
CA ALA A 16 -4.95 -6.17 8.32
C ALA A 16 -5.17 -7.60 7.82
N ILE A 17 -5.15 -7.78 6.50
CA ILE A 17 -5.31 -9.08 5.83
C ILE A 17 -4.11 -9.46 4.97
N GLY A 18 -3.17 -8.53 4.76
CA GLY A 18 -1.99 -8.75 3.95
C GLY A 18 -0.93 -7.69 4.20
N VAL A 19 0.30 -8.05 3.88
CA VAL A 19 1.46 -7.17 3.99
C VAL A 19 2.38 -7.39 2.79
N ALA A 20 2.99 -6.32 2.31
CA ALA A 20 4.10 -6.37 1.36
C ALA A 20 5.16 -5.37 1.82
N ALA A 21 6.42 -5.63 1.49
CA ALA A 21 7.52 -4.73 1.77
C ALA A 21 8.34 -4.46 0.51
N GLY A 22 8.95 -3.28 0.42
CA GLY A 22 9.93 -2.95 -0.59
C GLY A 22 10.35 -1.49 -0.56
N ASP A 23 11.51 -1.24 -1.15
CA ASP A 23 12.16 0.07 -1.21
C ASP A 23 11.45 0.97 -2.23
N LEU A 24 10.48 1.73 -1.73
CA LEU A 24 9.61 2.57 -2.55
C LEU A 24 10.37 3.82 -2.98
N ASP A 25 11.04 4.49 -2.05
CA ASP A 25 11.70 5.77 -2.28
C ASP A 25 13.14 5.65 -2.81
N GLY A 26 13.75 4.46 -2.71
CA GLY A 26 15.08 4.14 -3.23
C GLY A 26 16.20 4.43 -2.24
N ASP A 27 15.90 4.54 -0.94
CA ASP A 27 16.90 4.82 0.11
C ASP A 27 17.58 3.55 0.66
N GLY A 28 17.07 2.38 0.29
CA GLY A 28 17.58 1.07 0.71
C GLY A 28 16.97 0.52 2.00
N GLU A 29 16.07 1.25 2.66
CA GLU A 29 15.15 0.73 3.67
C GLU A 29 13.83 0.34 3.01
N GLU A 30 13.18 -0.73 3.51
CA GLU A 30 11.91 -1.18 2.94
C GLU A 30 10.73 -0.47 3.61
N GLU A 31 9.86 0.12 2.81
CA GLU A 31 8.51 0.49 3.24
C GLU A 31 7.64 -0.74 3.45
N ILE A 32 6.73 -0.67 4.42
CA ILE A 32 5.76 -1.73 4.73
C ILE A 32 4.36 -1.27 4.34
N TYR A 33 3.78 -1.90 3.33
CA TYR A 33 2.38 -1.73 2.95
C TYR A 33 1.50 -2.70 3.73
N VAL A 34 0.55 -2.20 4.51
CA VAL A 34 -0.44 -3.01 5.23
C VAL A 34 -1.80 -2.88 4.55
N LEU A 35 -2.23 -3.98 3.96
CA LEU A 35 -3.53 -4.11 3.31
C LEU A 35 -4.61 -4.33 4.37
N ASN A 36 -5.53 -3.37 4.47
CA ASN A 36 -6.64 -3.39 5.40
C ASN A 36 -7.96 -3.52 4.64
N THR A 37 -8.86 -4.34 5.16
CA THR A 37 -10.22 -4.47 4.62
C THR A 37 -11.22 -4.55 5.77
N ASP A 38 -12.26 -3.72 5.68
CA ASP A 38 -13.42 -3.67 6.59
C ASP A 38 -14.72 -4.01 5.84
N THR A 39 -14.71 -3.87 4.51
CA THR A 39 -15.82 -4.19 3.62
C THR A 39 -15.51 -5.42 2.74
N PHE A 40 -16.55 -6.17 2.36
CA PHE A 40 -16.41 -7.34 1.49
C PHE A 40 -16.21 -6.99 0.00
N LEU A 41 -16.66 -5.84 -0.50
CA LEU A 41 -16.44 -5.43 -1.89
C LEU A 41 -16.59 -3.90 -2.03
N GLY A 42 -16.02 -3.33 -3.09
CA GLY A 42 -16.22 -1.92 -3.42
C GLY A 42 -15.49 -0.98 -2.46
N HIS A 43 -16.11 0.15 -2.11
CA HIS A 43 -15.50 1.18 -1.28
C HIS A 43 -15.36 0.74 0.19
N LYS A 44 -14.29 1.15 0.86
CA LYS A 44 -14.05 0.89 2.29
C LYS A 44 -14.04 2.17 3.12
N GLU A 45 -14.25 2.06 4.43
CA GLU A 45 -14.22 3.21 5.35
C GLU A 45 -12.79 3.50 5.82
N LEU A 46 -11.99 2.46 6.03
CA LEU A 46 -10.60 2.57 6.48
C LEU A 46 -9.61 2.38 5.33
N THR A 47 -8.67 3.30 5.17
CA THR A 47 -7.58 3.22 4.18
C THR A 47 -6.62 2.05 4.44
N ASP A 48 -5.75 1.75 3.48
CA ASP A 48 -4.54 0.96 3.74
C ASP A 48 -3.51 1.81 4.53
N ARG A 49 -2.42 1.18 4.99
CA ARG A 49 -1.28 1.90 5.59
C ARG A 49 -0.03 1.68 4.75
N LEU A 50 0.84 2.68 4.71
CA LEU A 50 2.15 2.58 4.10
C LEU A 50 3.15 3.19 5.07
N PHE A 51 3.94 2.34 5.72
CA PHE A 51 4.89 2.78 6.73
C PHE A 51 6.28 2.88 6.14
N SER A 52 6.92 4.03 6.32
CA SER A 52 8.36 4.19 6.11
C SER A 52 9.05 4.35 7.45
N LYS A 53 10.30 3.92 7.54
CA LYS A 53 11.10 4.03 8.75
C LYS A 53 12.02 5.23 8.61
N SER A 54 11.89 6.18 9.54
CA SER A 54 12.68 7.40 9.56
C SER A 54 13.18 7.67 10.98
N ASP A 55 14.48 7.86 11.12
CA ASP A 55 15.15 8.11 12.41
C ASP A 55 14.82 7.08 13.51
N GLY A 56 14.66 5.82 13.11
CA GLY A 56 14.32 4.72 14.03
C GLY A 56 12.84 4.67 14.45
N SER A 57 12.00 5.56 13.91
CA SER A 57 10.56 5.59 14.12
C SER A 57 9.79 5.22 12.84
N TRP A 58 8.58 4.69 13.00
CA TRP A 58 7.72 4.37 11.86
C TRP A 58 6.73 5.51 11.62
N VAL A 59 6.63 5.95 10.37
CA VAL A 59 5.72 7.01 9.93
C VAL A 59 4.74 6.44 8.91
N ASP A 60 3.44 6.64 9.12
CA ASP A 60 2.42 6.28 8.12
C ASP A 60 2.34 7.35 7.03
N LEU A 61 2.92 7.04 5.87
CA LEU A 61 2.94 7.90 4.71
C LEU A 61 1.53 8.22 4.19
N PHE A 62 0.54 7.32 4.31
CA PHE A 62 -0.84 7.61 3.87
C PHE A 62 -1.62 8.51 4.83
N SER A 63 -1.14 8.69 6.06
CA SER A 63 -1.72 9.67 6.99
C SER A 63 -1.27 11.10 6.72
N LEU A 64 -0.23 11.29 5.90
CA LEU A 64 0.27 12.61 5.54
C LEU A 64 -0.71 13.29 4.55
N PRO A 65 -1.10 14.55 4.77
CA PRO A 65 -2.09 15.23 3.91
C PRO A 65 -1.78 15.21 2.42
N MET A 66 -0.49 15.24 2.05
CA MET A 66 -0.05 15.19 0.64
C MET A 66 -0.27 13.84 -0.05
N ASN A 67 -0.51 12.76 0.70
CA ASN A 67 -0.55 11.38 0.22
C ASN A 67 -1.90 10.71 0.46
N MET A 68 -2.84 11.38 1.12
CA MET A 68 -4.13 10.78 1.48
C MET A 68 -4.90 10.29 0.26
N ASP A 69 -4.83 11.00 -0.87
CA ASP A 69 -5.48 10.62 -2.13
C ASP A 69 -4.84 9.37 -2.77
N GLU A 70 -3.59 9.06 -2.43
CA GLU A 70 -2.88 7.87 -2.88
C GLU A 70 -3.23 6.63 -2.06
N ALA A 71 -3.88 6.78 -0.92
CA ALA A 71 -4.33 5.64 -0.14
C ALA A 71 -5.41 4.85 -0.92
N ASN A 72 -5.37 3.52 -0.82
CA ASN A 72 -6.41 2.69 -1.43
C ASN A 72 -7.69 2.78 -0.60
N MET A 73 -8.82 3.09 -1.25
CA MET A 73 -10.16 3.20 -0.67
C MET A 73 -11.11 2.13 -1.21
N CYS A 74 -10.57 1.04 -1.77
CA CYS A 74 -11.35 -0.10 -2.22
C CYS A 74 -10.98 -1.37 -1.44
N ALA A 75 -11.92 -2.32 -1.35
CA ALA A 75 -11.78 -3.60 -0.66
C ALA A 75 -10.72 -4.47 -1.35
N GLY A 76 -9.48 -4.42 -0.84
CA GLY A 76 -8.36 -5.19 -1.36
C GLY A 76 -8.39 -6.66 -0.95
N ARG A 77 -7.75 -7.52 -1.74
CA ARG A 77 -7.66 -8.98 -1.51
C ARG A 77 -6.23 -9.51 -1.48
N SER A 78 -5.32 -8.82 -2.17
CA SER A 78 -3.90 -9.13 -2.13
C SER A 78 -3.08 -7.89 -2.47
N VAL A 79 -1.89 -7.81 -1.90
CA VAL A 79 -0.89 -6.79 -2.24
C VAL A 79 0.42 -7.48 -2.59
N CYS A 80 1.14 -6.96 -3.58
CA CYS A 80 2.50 -7.37 -3.88
C CYS A 80 3.39 -6.17 -4.16
N CYS A 81 4.68 -6.36 -3.91
CA CYS A 81 5.73 -5.42 -4.27
C CYS A 81 6.29 -5.77 -5.65
N VAL A 82 6.48 -4.76 -6.52
CA VAL A 82 6.83 -4.95 -7.93
C VAL A 82 7.82 -3.87 -8.39
N ASP A 83 8.96 -4.28 -8.93
CA ASP A 83 9.82 -3.43 -9.75
C ASP A 83 9.46 -3.63 -11.23
N ARG A 84 8.49 -2.86 -11.71
CA ARG A 84 7.92 -3.02 -13.05
C ARG A 84 8.92 -2.78 -14.18
N THR A 85 9.96 -2.00 -13.92
CA THR A 85 10.92 -1.56 -14.95
C THR A 85 12.32 -2.16 -14.78
N GLY A 86 12.57 -2.96 -13.74
CA GLY A 86 13.90 -3.47 -13.42
C GLY A 86 14.87 -2.36 -12.98
N SER A 87 14.34 -1.28 -12.40
CA SER A 87 15.10 -0.08 -12.04
C SER A 87 15.62 -0.09 -10.61
N GLY A 88 15.19 -1.05 -9.81
CA GLY A 88 15.38 -1.05 -8.36
C GLY A 88 14.42 -0.12 -7.60
N ARG A 89 13.54 0.62 -8.30
CA ARG A 89 12.44 1.37 -7.66
C ARG A 89 11.18 0.53 -7.61
N TYR A 90 10.77 0.18 -6.41
CA TYR A 90 9.61 -0.68 -6.21
C TYR A 90 8.31 0.14 -6.16
N GLY A 91 7.20 -0.55 -6.40
CA GLY A 91 5.86 -0.05 -6.14
C GLY A 91 4.97 -1.17 -5.62
N PHE A 92 3.82 -0.79 -5.07
CA PHE A 92 2.85 -1.73 -4.53
C PHE A 92 1.66 -1.86 -5.47
N PHE A 93 1.33 -3.08 -5.88
CA PHE A 93 0.12 -3.39 -6.62
C PHE A 93 -0.91 -4.04 -5.68
N VAL A 94 -2.12 -3.51 -5.67
CA VAL A 94 -3.25 -4.01 -4.88
C VAL A 94 -4.34 -4.53 -5.80
N ALA A 95 -4.70 -5.80 -5.61
CA ALA A 95 -5.87 -6.38 -6.23
C ALA A 95 -7.12 -6.06 -5.42
N ASN A 96 -8.09 -5.39 -6.04
CA ASN A 96 -9.31 -4.93 -5.41
C ASN A 96 -10.51 -5.76 -5.89
N TYR A 97 -11.46 -6.00 -4.98
CA TYR A 97 -12.71 -6.68 -5.30
C TYR A 97 -13.86 -5.68 -5.41
N GLY A 98 -14.43 -5.54 -6.60
CA GLY A 98 -15.51 -4.58 -6.87
C GLY A 98 -15.04 -3.14 -7.13
N GLY A 99 -13.77 -2.94 -7.50
CA GLY A 99 -13.22 -1.64 -7.90
C GLY A 99 -11.96 -1.78 -8.75
N MET A 100 -11.35 -0.64 -9.10
CA MET A 100 -10.12 -0.60 -9.90
C MET A 100 -8.93 -1.14 -9.10
N MET A 101 -8.05 -1.87 -9.78
CA MET A 101 -6.74 -2.23 -9.21
C MET A 101 -5.93 -0.95 -8.96
N LYS A 102 -5.09 -0.95 -7.91
CA LYS A 102 -4.29 0.24 -7.56
C LYS A 102 -2.80 -0.09 -7.62
N VAL A 103 -2.02 0.85 -8.15
CA VAL A 103 -0.55 0.84 -8.09
C VAL A 103 -0.08 2.09 -7.37
N THR A 104 0.81 1.93 -6.40
CA THR A 104 1.48 3.02 -5.68
C THR A 104 2.98 2.98 -5.99
N CYS A 105 3.58 4.12 -6.35
CA CYS A 105 5.02 4.27 -6.65
C CYS A 105 5.56 5.54 -5.99
N ALA A 106 6.88 5.63 -5.74
CA ALA A 106 7.48 6.88 -5.24
C ALA A 106 7.39 8.00 -6.28
N SER A 107 6.82 9.12 -5.82
CA SER A 107 6.76 10.43 -6.48
C SER A 107 5.87 10.56 -7.73
N TYR A 108 4.65 11.02 -7.46
CA TYR A 108 3.82 12.00 -8.16
C TYR A 108 4.16 12.25 -9.65
N THR A 109 3.34 11.73 -10.57
CA THR A 109 2.88 12.35 -11.86
C THR A 109 2.42 11.28 -12.87
N LEU A 110 2.73 9.99 -12.73
CA LEU A 110 2.44 9.01 -13.80
C LEU A 110 2.14 7.58 -13.32
N CYS A 111 1.07 7.36 -12.55
CA CYS A 111 0.46 6.03 -12.40
C CYS A 111 -1.00 5.94 -12.87
N LEU A 112 -1.47 6.90 -13.68
CA LEU A 112 -2.75 6.81 -14.38
C LEU A 112 -2.69 5.98 -15.68
N PHE A 113 -1.49 5.64 -16.16
CA PHE A 113 -1.31 4.79 -17.34
C PHE A 113 -0.80 3.42 -16.92
N LEU A 114 -1.72 2.52 -16.55
CA LEU A 114 -1.72 1.06 -16.80
C LEU A 114 -2.73 0.36 -15.88
N ALA A 115 -4.00 0.77 -15.95
CA ALA A 115 -5.15 -0.07 -15.57
C ALA A 115 -5.80 -0.70 -16.83
N PHE A 116 -5.01 -0.93 -17.88
CA PHE A 116 -5.42 -1.63 -19.10
C PHE A 116 -4.79 -3.02 -19.14
N LEU A 117 -5.13 -3.88 -18.17
CA LEU A 117 -5.13 -5.32 -18.39
C LEU A 117 -5.98 -6.00 -17.30
N GLN A 118 -7.01 -6.67 -17.78
CA GLN A 118 -7.83 -7.71 -17.13
C GLN A 118 -8.88 -7.28 -16.09
N THR A 119 -10.01 -6.80 -16.60
CA THR A 119 -11.26 -7.54 -16.38
C THR A 119 -11.08 -8.95 -16.95
N CYS A 120 -10.59 -9.87 -16.13
CA CYS A 120 -10.73 -11.31 -16.33
C CYS A 120 -10.34 -11.99 -15.04
N CYS A 121 -11.33 -12.23 -14.18
CA CYS A 121 -11.45 -13.47 -13.43
C CYS A 121 -12.92 -13.61 -12.98
N VAL A 122 -13.62 -14.42 -13.79
CA VAL A 122 -14.91 -15.14 -13.63
C VAL A 122 -16.18 -14.38 -13.28
#